data_AF-R4TFW9-F1
#
_entry.id   AF-R4TFW9-F1
#
_cell.length_a   1.000
_cell.length_b   1.000
_cell.length_c   1.000
_cell.angle_alpha   90.00
_cell.angle_beta   90.00
_cell.angle_gamma   90.00
#
_symmetry.space_group_name_H-M   'P 1'
#
loop_
_entity.id
_entity.type
_entity.pdbx_description
1 polymer ?
#
loop_
_entity_poly.entity_id
_entity_poly.type
_entity_poly.pdbx_seq_one_letter_code
_entity_poly.pdbx_strand_id
1 'polypeptide(L)'
;MAHTPDGAASVMEQYHHALGEKDLETVCRITGPAFDGGMKECRQLTPMQFGMLSADDVKKLKATRVDRAKLQSKGPDKVVVPPGAIAPQIAMMAAQPKTFTMAWQGGTWVIVD
;
A
#
# COMPACT_ATOMS: atom_id res chain seq x y z
N MET A 1 -5.02 -13.27 7.21
CA MET A 1 -3.76 -12.48 7.22
C MET A 1 -2.98 -12.83 8.48
N ALA A 2 -1.65 -12.84 8.46
CA ALA A 2 -0.87 -13.01 9.70
C ALA A 2 -0.73 -11.67 10.45
N HIS A 3 -0.90 -11.68 11.78
CA HIS A 3 -0.66 -10.51 12.64
C HIS A 3 0.83 -10.39 12.97
N THR A 4 1.64 -10.12 11.95
CA THR A 4 3.10 -9.99 12.03
C THR A 4 3.60 -8.94 11.02
N PRO A 5 4.85 -8.45 11.16
CA PRO A 5 5.47 -7.60 10.13
C PRO A 5 5.46 -8.23 8.73
N ASP A 6 5.66 -9.55 8.61
CA ASP A 6 5.58 -10.26 7.33
C ASP A 6 4.16 -10.25 6.74
N GLY A 7 3.14 -10.28 7.61
CA GLY A 7 1.76 -10.06 7.20
C GLY A 7 1.54 -8.65 6.65
N ALA A 8 2.12 -7.63 7.29
CA ALA A 8 2.05 -6.25 6.82
C ALA A 8 2.74 -6.09 5.45
N ALA A 9 3.93 -6.69 5.29
CA ALA A 9 4.64 -6.72 4.01
C ALA A 9 3.79 -7.34 2.90
N SER A 10 3.11 -8.45 3.18
CA SER A 10 2.25 -9.14 2.21
C SER A 10 1.03 -8.29 1.79
N VAL A 11 0.44 -7.54 2.73
CA VAL A 11 -0.65 -6.60 2.40
C VAL A 11 -0.15 -5.39 1.62
N MET A 12 1.04 -4.89 1.94
CA MET A 12 1.63 -3.80 1.17
C MET A 12 1.93 -4.22 -0.29
N GLU A 13 2.42 -5.45 -0.50
CA GLU A 13 2.53 -6.04 -1.84
C GLU A 13 1.14 -6.15 -2.52
N GLN A 14 0.12 -6.63 -1.81
CA GLN A 14 -1.25 -6.69 -2.32
C GLN A 14 -1.79 -5.31 -2.74
N TYR A 15 -1.53 -4.26 -1.97
CA TYR A 15 -1.93 -2.89 -2.31
C TYR A 15 -1.30 -2.42 -3.63
N HIS A 16 0.00 -2.63 -3.80
CA HIS A 16 0.68 -2.24 -5.04
C HIS A 16 0.20 -3.07 -6.23
N HIS A 17 0.01 -4.38 -6.06
CA HIS A 17 -0.56 -5.22 -7.11
C HIS A 17 -1.97 -4.76 -7.50
N ALA A 18 -2.83 -4.43 -6.52
CA ALA A 18 -4.18 -3.94 -6.74
C ALA A 18 -4.21 -2.59 -7.48
N LEU A 19 -3.27 -1.67 -7.19
CA LEU A 19 -3.07 -0.46 -7.99
C LEU A 19 -2.76 -0.81 -9.47
N GLY A 20 -1.88 -1.78 -9.70
CA GLY A 20 -1.53 -2.25 -11.04
C GLY A 20 -2.67 -2.97 -11.76
N GLU A 21 -3.52 -3.68 -11.02
CA GLU A 21 -4.72 -4.37 -11.54
C GLU A 21 -5.94 -3.45 -11.67
N LYS A 22 -5.84 -2.21 -11.14
CA LYS A 22 -6.96 -1.27 -11.00
C LYS A 22 -8.13 -1.87 -10.19
N ASP A 23 -7.80 -2.70 -9.20
CA ASP A 23 -8.77 -3.26 -8.24
C ASP A 23 -9.08 -2.20 -7.17
N LEU A 24 -10.15 -1.44 -7.42
CA LEU A 24 -10.61 -0.37 -6.55
C LEU A 24 -10.96 -0.87 -5.14
N GLU A 25 -11.60 -2.03 -5.04
CA GLU A 25 -12.10 -2.54 -3.78
C GLU A 25 -10.95 -2.99 -2.88
N THR A 26 -9.96 -3.68 -3.42
CA THR A 26 -8.76 -4.05 -2.65
C THR A 26 -7.94 -2.82 -2.26
N VAL A 27 -7.74 -1.86 -3.17
CA VAL A 27 -7.05 -0.60 -2.84
C VAL A 27 -7.75 0.09 -1.67
N CYS A 28 -9.04 0.36 -1.79
CA CYS A 28 -9.75 1.10 -0.76
C CYS A 28 -9.94 0.33 0.54
N ARG A 29 -10.07 -1.00 0.52
CA ARG A 29 -10.06 -1.79 1.75
C ARG A 29 -8.76 -1.60 2.54
N ILE A 30 -7.62 -1.43 1.86
CA ILE A 30 -6.30 -1.29 2.50
C ILE A 30 -6.03 0.17 2.90
N THR A 31 -6.39 1.15 2.06
CA THR A 31 -6.05 2.56 2.28
C THR A 31 -7.18 3.42 2.80
N GLY A 32 -8.42 2.94 2.80
CA GLY A 32 -9.59 3.68 3.25
C GLY A 32 -9.41 4.35 4.62
N PRO A 33 -8.82 3.69 5.64
CA PRO A 33 -8.55 4.30 6.93
C PRO A 33 -7.59 5.51 6.91
N ALA A 34 -6.80 5.70 5.86
CA ALA A 34 -5.92 6.86 5.70
C ALA A 34 -6.61 8.11 5.12
N PHE A 35 -7.83 7.98 4.60
CA PHE A 35 -8.62 9.11 4.09
C PHE A 35 -9.53 9.66 5.18
N ASP A 36 -9.63 10.98 5.30
CA ASP A 36 -10.55 11.65 6.25
C ASP A 36 -12.01 11.26 6.01
N GLY A 37 -12.43 11.18 4.74
CA GLY A 37 -13.74 10.69 4.31
C GLY A 37 -13.84 9.17 4.18
N GLY A 38 -12.80 8.45 4.61
CA GLY A 38 -12.74 6.99 4.64
C GLY A 38 -12.93 6.31 3.28
N MET A 39 -13.63 5.18 3.30
CA MET A 39 -13.94 4.38 2.10
C MET A 39 -14.65 5.17 1.00
N LYS A 40 -15.52 6.12 1.36
CA LYS A 40 -16.28 6.92 0.38
C LYS A 40 -15.34 7.80 -0.42
N GLU A 41 -14.46 8.53 0.26
CA GLU A 41 -13.50 9.41 -0.39
C GLU A 41 -12.48 8.61 -1.21
N CYS A 42 -11.96 7.50 -0.67
CA CYS A 42 -11.06 6.62 -1.41
C CYS A 42 -11.67 6.20 -2.76
N ARG A 43 -12.92 5.70 -2.76
CA ARG A 43 -13.60 5.26 -3.99
C ARG A 43 -13.82 6.38 -5.01
N GLN A 44 -13.85 7.64 -4.57
CA GLN A 44 -13.99 8.80 -5.46
C GLN A 44 -12.65 9.20 -6.08
N LEU A 45 -11.56 9.14 -5.32
CA LEU A 45 -10.24 9.66 -5.74
C LEU A 45 -9.39 8.62 -6.46
N THR A 46 -9.42 7.36 -6.04
CA THR A 46 -8.59 6.28 -6.60
C THR A 46 -8.80 6.06 -8.10
N PRO A 47 -10.02 6.14 -8.69
CA PRO A 47 -10.18 6.03 -10.14
C PRO A 47 -9.43 7.09 -10.93
N MET A 48 -9.30 8.32 -10.39
CA MET A 48 -8.48 9.36 -11.02
C MET A 48 -7.00 8.97 -11.00
N GLN A 49 -6.52 8.42 -9.87
CA GLN A 49 -5.16 7.89 -9.76
C GLN A 49 -4.89 6.77 -10.77
N PHE A 50 -5.82 5.85 -10.98
CA PHE A 50 -5.69 4.80 -12.00
C PHE A 50 -5.54 5.34 -13.42
N GLY A 51 -6.11 6.51 -13.70
CA GLY A 51 -5.98 7.21 -14.99
C GLY A 51 -4.61 7.86 -15.19
N MET A 52 -3.86 8.12 -14.12
CA MET A 52 -2.53 8.74 -14.17
C MET A 52 -1.38 7.73 -14.31
N LEU A 53 -1.64 6.44 -14.10
CA LEU A 53 -0.61 5.39 -14.18
C LEU A 53 -0.23 5.08 -15.63
N SER A 54 1.07 5.15 -15.94
CA SER A 54 1.58 4.69 -17.22
C SER A 54 1.58 3.16 -17.34
N ALA A 55 1.79 2.63 -18.54
CA ALA A 55 1.94 1.18 -18.74
C ALA A 55 3.16 0.60 -18.00
N ASP A 56 4.25 1.36 -17.90
CA ASP A 56 5.43 0.97 -17.14
C ASP A 56 5.17 0.98 -15.63
N ASP A 57 4.43 1.97 -15.13
CA ASP A 57 4.02 2.01 -13.72
C ASP A 57 3.14 0.80 -13.38
N VAL A 58 2.16 0.47 -14.23
CA VAL A 58 1.31 -0.72 -14.04
C VAL A 58 2.15 -2.00 -14.00
N LYS A 59 3.13 -2.14 -14.90
CA LYS A 59 4.04 -3.30 -14.90
C LYS A 59 4.84 -3.40 -13.61
N LYS A 60 5.40 -2.28 -13.15
CA LYS A 60 6.18 -2.20 -11.91
C LYS A 60 5.33 -2.51 -10.68
N LEU A 61 4.12 -1.96 -10.62
CA LEU A 61 3.15 -2.21 -9.55
C LEU A 61 2.83 -3.69 -9.42
N LYS A 62 2.55 -4.39 -10.53
CA LYS A 62 2.29 -5.85 -10.51
C LYS A 62 3.52 -6.69 -10.13
N ALA A 63 4.71 -6.14 -10.22
CA ALA A 63 5.96 -6.80 -9.87
C ALA A 63 6.47 -6.42 -8.47
N THR A 64 5.77 -5.54 -7.76
CA THR A 64 6.22 -5.01 -6.47
C THR A 64 6.49 -6.11 -5.45
N ARG A 65 7.63 -6.00 -4.77
CA ARG A 65 7.99 -6.81 -3.61
C ARG A 65 8.39 -5.90 -2.47
N VAL A 66 8.15 -6.38 -1.26
CA VAL A 66 8.54 -5.71 -0.03
C VAL A 66 9.65 -6.50 0.65
N ASP A 67 10.77 -5.82 0.86
CA ASP A 67 11.92 -6.33 1.59
C ASP A 67 11.59 -6.41 3.08
N ARG A 68 11.31 -7.63 3.53
CA ARG A 68 10.86 -7.94 4.90
C ARG A 68 11.85 -7.49 5.97
N ALA A 69 13.14 -7.54 5.67
CA ALA A 69 14.21 -7.17 6.60
C ALA A 69 14.26 -5.66 6.86
N LYS A 70 13.59 -4.84 6.04
CA LYS A 70 13.56 -3.38 6.19
C LYS A 70 12.32 -2.85 6.90
N LEU A 71 11.32 -3.67 7.21
CA LEU A 71 10.17 -3.22 7.98
C LEU A 71 10.57 -2.96 9.43
N GLN A 72 9.94 -1.96 10.04
CA GLN A 72 10.14 -1.65 11.44
C GLN A 72 8.85 -1.92 12.20
N SER A 73 8.84 -2.95 13.05
CA SER A 73 7.75 -3.10 14.03
C SER A 73 7.81 -1.96 15.05
N LYS A 74 6.66 -1.38 15.36
CA LYS A 74 6.47 -0.37 16.42
C LYS A 74 5.51 -0.90 17.49
N GLY A 75 5.48 -2.22 17.70
CA GLY A 75 4.51 -2.93 18.52
C GLY A 75 3.79 -4.03 17.74
N PRO A 76 2.89 -4.77 18.41
CA PRO A 76 2.13 -5.84 17.77
C PRO A 76 1.26 -5.31 16.62
N ASP A 77 0.54 -4.21 16.85
CA ASP A 77 -0.47 -3.70 15.92
C ASP A 77 0.04 -2.61 14.96
N LYS A 78 1.35 -2.34 14.90
CA LYS A 78 1.91 -1.24 14.10
C LYS A 78 3.22 -1.58 13.43
N VAL A 79 3.31 -1.32 12.13
CA VAL A 79 4.48 -1.57 11.30
C VAL A 79 4.74 -0.37 10.40
N VAL A 80 6.01 0.03 10.30
CA VAL A 80 6.45 1.09 9.40
C VAL A 80 7.15 0.46 8.20
N VAL A 81 6.73 0.87 7.00
CA VAL A 81 7.30 0.44 5.72
C VAL A 81 8.06 1.63 5.10
N PRO A 82 9.40 1.66 5.19
CA PRO A 82 10.19 2.72 4.58
C PRO A 82 10.18 2.58 3.05
N PRO A 83 10.39 3.68 2.29
CA PRO A 83 10.35 3.64 0.82
C PRO A 83 11.39 2.67 0.23
N GLY A 84 12.55 2.53 0.88
CA GLY A 84 13.61 1.60 0.47
C GLY A 84 13.28 0.11 0.69
N ALA A 85 12.14 -0.20 1.31
CA ALA A 85 11.63 -1.56 1.41
C ALA A 85 10.81 -1.97 0.17
N ILE A 86 10.37 -1.03 -0.66
CA ILE A 86 9.48 -1.31 -1.78
C ILE A 86 10.24 -1.20 -3.10
N ALA A 87 10.22 -2.28 -3.90
CA ALA A 87 10.81 -2.29 -5.24
C ALA A 87 10.06 -3.21 -6.21
N PRO A 88 10.02 -2.89 -7.52
CA PRO A 88 10.44 -1.63 -8.13
C PRO A 88 9.50 -0.47 -7.76
N GLN A 89 10.01 0.77 -7.81
CA GLN A 89 9.20 1.97 -7.59
C GLN A 89 8.64 2.52 -8.90
N ILE A 90 7.36 2.92 -8.89
CA ILE A 90 6.75 3.72 -9.96
C ILE A 90 7.30 5.15 -9.97
N ALA A 91 7.12 5.87 -11.08
CA ALA A 91 7.66 7.21 -11.25
C ALA A 91 7.27 8.16 -10.10
N MET A 92 6.00 8.13 -9.69
CA MET A 92 5.49 8.97 -8.59
C MET A 92 6.16 8.65 -7.25
N MET A 93 6.37 7.37 -6.92
CA MET A 93 7.02 6.96 -5.67
C MET A 93 8.51 7.28 -5.66
N ALA A 94 9.17 7.17 -6.80
CA ALA A 94 10.57 7.56 -6.94
C ALA A 94 10.76 9.08 -6.81
N ALA A 95 9.84 9.87 -7.36
CA ALA A 95 9.86 11.33 -7.26
C ALA A 95 9.52 11.84 -5.85
N GLN A 96 8.62 11.14 -5.14
CA GLN A 96 8.21 11.48 -3.79
C GLN A 96 8.22 10.22 -2.89
N PRO A 97 9.40 9.81 -2.40
CA PRO A 97 9.52 8.64 -1.54
C PRO A 97 8.73 8.86 -0.25
N LYS A 98 7.77 7.98 0.03
CA LYS A 98 6.96 8.01 1.25
C LYS A 98 7.29 6.82 2.14
N THR A 99 7.27 7.08 3.44
CA THR A 99 7.17 6.04 4.46
C THR A 99 5.70 5.80 4.71
N PHE A 100 5.27 4.54 4.74
CA PHE A 100 3.90 4.16 5.08
C PHE A 100 3.84 3.63 6.50
N THR A 101 2.76 3.94 7.20
CA THR A 101 2.40 3.34 8.47
C THR A 101 1.24 2.38 8.26
N MET A 102 1.45 1.13 8.68
CA MET A 102 0.41 0.12 8.69
C MET A 102 -0.05 -0.18 10.12
N ALA A 103 -1.35 -0.35 10.29
CA ALA A 103 -1.99 -0.76 11.54
C ALA A 103 -2.74 -2.08 11.37
N TRP A 104 -2.78 -2.90 12.42
CA TRP A 104 -3.62 -4.09 12.47
C TRP A 104 -5.04 -3.70 12.90
N GLN A 105 -6.01 -3.86 12.01
CA GLN A 105 -7.41 -3.49 12.24
C GLN A 105 -8.33 -4.49 11.55
N GLY A 106 -9.39 -4.94 12.24
CA GLY A 106 -10.41 -5.80 11.64
C GLY A 106 -9.88 -7.13 11.07
N GLY A 107 -8.80 -7.68 11.61
CA GLY A 107 -8.20 -8.94 11.16
C GLY A 107 -7.28 -8.83 9.93
N THR A 108 -6.91 -7.61 9.55
CA THR A 108 -5.97 -7.33 8.44
C THR A 108 -5.04 -6.17 8.80
N TRP A 109 -3.97 -6.03 8.03
CA TRP A 109 -3.21 -4.77 7.98
C TRP A 109 -3.89 -3.78 7.06
N VAL A 110 -3.80 -2.49 7.39
CA VAL A 110 -4.30 -1.35 6.61
C VAL A 110 -3.30 -0.20 6.70
N ILE A 111 -3.26 0.68 5.69
CA ILE A 111 -2.48 1.92 5.70
C ILE A 111 -3.32 3.00 6.41
N VAL A 112 -2.68 3.81 7.27
CA VAL A 112 -3.36 4.77 8.16
C VAL A 112 -2.78 6.19 8.11
N ASP A 113 -1.92 6.50 7.14
CA ASP A 113 -1.29 7.82 6.94
C ASP A 113 -1.26 8.26 5.48
#